data_AF-A0A1F2S6M5-F1
#
_entry.id   AF-A0A1F2S6M5-F1
#
_cell.length_a   1.000
_cell.length_b   1.000
_cell.length_c   1.000
_cell.angle_alpha   90.00
_cell.angle_beta   90.00
_cell.angle_gamma   90.00
#
_symmetry.space_group_name_H-M   'P 1'
#
loop_
_entity.id
_entity.type
_entity.pdbx_description
1 polymer ?
#
loop_
_entity_poly.entity_id
_entity_poly.type
_entity_poly.pdbx_seq_one_letter_code
_entity_poly.pdbx_strand_id
1 'polypeptide(L)'
;MQRVTAVDLPLAITILYVAGVVCGLLVSDARPLERVVLSLLWPLGPLAFVVTVTILLAASVVAYPLVMAPALAAIAFFLWWILA
;
A
#
# COMPACT_ATOMS: atom_id res chain seq x y z
N MET A 1 12.44 17.02 22.48
CA MET A 1 12.34 15.67 21.87
C MET A 1 11.51 14.80 22.81
N GLN A 2 10.23 14.61 22.50
CA GLN A 2 9.31 13.85 23.35
C GLN A 2 9.61 12.35 23.18
N ARG A 3 10.03 11.66 24.25
CA ARG A 3 10.37 10.23 24.22
C ARG A 3 9.06 9.44 24.08
N VAL A 4 8.80 8.89 22.90
CA VAL A 4 7.73 7.91 22.71
C VAL A 4 8.10 6.69 23.55
N THR A 5 7.35 6.45 24.62
CA THR A 5 7.51 5.29 25.50
C THR A 5 6.90 4.06 24.83
N ALA A 6 7.28 2.87 25.27
CA ALA A 6 6.74 1.60 24.74
C ALA A 6 5.20 1.48 24.87
N VAL A 7 4.57 2.31 25.71
CA VAL A 7 3.13 2.35 25.97
C VAL A 7 2.38 3.26 25.00
N ASP A 8 3.04 4.26 24.41
CA ASP A 8 2.38 5.26 23.57
C ASP A 8 1.95 4.71 22.20
N LEU A 9 2.76 3.81 21.64
CA LEU A 9 2.49 3.17 20.34
C LEU A 9 1.23 2.28 20.35
N PRO A 10 1.07 1.31 21.27
CA PRO A 10 -0.15 0.49 21.31
C PRO A 10 -1.40 1.33 21.61
N LEU A 11 -1.28 2.38 22.41
CA LEU A 11 -2.38 3.29 22.70
C LEU A 11 -2.82 4.07 21.45
N ALA A 12 -1.87 4.61 20.68
CA ALA A 12 -2.17 5.30 19.42
C ALA A 12 -2.85 4.37 18.39
N ILE A 13 -2.38 3.12 18.25
CA ILE A 13 -2.98 2.13 17.36
C ILE A 13 -4.42 1.80 17.81
N THR A 14 -4.64 1.65 19.11
CA THR A 14 -5.96 1.35 19.66
C THR A 14 -6.93 2.51 19.41
N ILE A 15 -6.49 3.76 19.63
CA ILE A 15 -7.31 4.95 19.35
C ILE A 15 -7.67 5.01 17.86
N LEU A 16 -6.71 4.80 16.97
CA LEU A 16 -6.95 4.80 15.53
C LEU A 16 -7.95 3.70 15.13
N TYR A 17 -7.78 2.49 15.68
CA TYR A 17 -8.69 1.38 15.46
C TYR A 17 -10.12 1.72 15.87
N VAL A 18 -10.31 2.20 17.10
CA VAL A 18 -11.63 2.57 17.64
C VAL A 18 -12.25 3.72 16.84
N ALA A 19 -11.47 4.75 16.48
CA ALA A 19 -11.95 5.85 15.66
C ALA A 19 -12.45 5.37 14.30
N GLY A 20 -11.72 4.45 13.65
CA GLY A 20 -12.13 3.84 12.39
C GLY A 20 -13.41 3.01 12.52
N VAL A 21 -13.54 2.21 13.59
CA VAL A 21 -14.76 1.44 13.87
C VAL A 21 -15.96 2.37 14.09
N VAL A 22 -15.81 3.41 14.92
CA VAL A 22 -16.89 4.38 15.19
C VAL A 22 -17.28 5.12 13.91
N CYS A 23 -16.31 5.52 13.09
CA CYS A 23 -16.58 6.17 11.81
C CYS A 23 -17.32 5.23 10.85
N GLY A 24 -16.85 3.99 10.71
CA GLY A 24 -17.47 2.96 9.88
C GLY A 24 -18.89 2.65 10.34
N LEU A 25 -19.11 2.62 11.66
CA LEU A 25 -20.45 2.55 12.21
C LEU A 25 -21.20 3.80 11.78
N LEU A 26 -20.86 5.02 12.18
CA LEU A 26 -21.68 6.21 11.90
C LEU A 26 -21.99 6.47 10.41
N VAL A 27 -21.07 6.20 9.49
CA VAL A 27 -21.15 6.62 8.08
C VAL A 27 -21.67 5.51 7.14
N SER A 28 -21.57 4.23 7.51
CA SER A 28 -21.93 3.16 6.58
C SER A 28 -23.46 2.96 6.44
N ASP A 29 -23.92 2.95 5.18
CA ASP A 29 -25.33 2.70 4.80
C ASP A 29 -25.71 1.21 4.70
N ALA A 30 -24.84 0.30 5.16
CA ALA A 30 -25.08 -1.15 5.09
C ALA A 30 -26.14 -1.61 6.10
N ARG A 31 -26.67 -2.83 5.90
CA ARG A 31 -27.55 -3.50 6.87
C ARG A 31 -26.85 -3.59 8.24
N PRO A 32 -27.56 -3.56 9.38
CA PRO A 32 -26.96 -3.41 10.70
C PRO A 32 -25.90 -4.47 11.03
N LEU A 33 -26.10 -5.72 10.57
CA LEU A 33 -25.11 -6.79 10.74
C LEU A 33 -23.86 -6.56 9.87
N GLU A 34 -24.05 -6.27 8.59
CA GLU A 34 -22.97 -6.01 7.62
C GLU A 34 -22.15 -4.78 8.02
N ARG A 35 -22.83 -3.73 8.50
CA ARG A 35 -22.25 -2.49 9.00
C ARG A 35 -21.25 -2.74 10.13
N VAL A 36 -21.61 -3.58 11.11
CA VAL A 36 -20.71 -3.94 12.22
C VAL A 36 -19.52 -4.75 11.71
N VAL A 37 -19.76 -5.75 10.85
CA VAL A 37 -18.69 -6.58 10.30
C VAL A 37 -17.71 -5.74 9.49
N LEU A 38 -18.20 -4.94 8.55
CA LEU A 38 -17.37 -4.06 7.71
C LEU A 38 -16.61 -3.03 8.56
N SER A 39 -17.24 -2.50 9.61
CA SER A 39 -16.58 -1.57 10.53
C SER A 39 -15.49 -2.23 11.35
N LEU A 40 -15.65 -3.47 11.80
CA LEU A 40 -14.59 -4.19 12.52
C LEU A 40 -13.44 -4.61 11.60
N LEU A 41 -13.76 -4.93 10.34
CA LEU A 41 -12.82 -5.35 9.30
C LEU A 41 -12.21 -4.16 8.54
N TRP A 42 -12.51 -2.91 8.93
CA TRP A 42 -12.00 -1.71 8.27
C TRP A 42 -10.47 -1.68 8.03
N PRO A 43 -9.59 -2.17 8.92
CA PRO A 43 -8.14 -2.08 8.68
C PRO A 43 -7.69 -2.96 7.52
N LEU A 44 -8.50 -3.94 7.06
CA LEU A 44 -8.15 -4.80 5.93
C LEU A 44 -7.97 -4.01 4.64
N GLY A 45 -8.75 -2.95 4.41
CA GLY A 45 -8.64 -2.12 3.21
C GLY A 45 -7.27 -1.44 3.11
N PRO A 46 -6.88 -0.59 4.08
CA PRO A 46 -5.56 0.02 4.14
C PRO A 46 -4.42 -1.00 4.14
N LEU A 47 -4.59 -2.14 4.83
CA LEU A 47 -3.56 -3.18 4.89
C LEU A 47 -3.37 -3.86 3.51
N ALA A 48 -4.46 -4.18 2.81
CA ALA A 48 -4.40 -4.72 1.46
C ALA A 48 -3.72 -3.73 0.50
N PHE A 49 -3.99 -2.43 0.63
CA PHE A 49 -3.30 -1.40 -0.15
C PHE A 49 -1.80 -1.38 0.11
N VAL A 50 -1.37 -1.34 1.37
CA VAL A 50 0.05 -1.35 1.74
C VAL A 50 0.74 -2.60 1.19
N VAL A 51 0.15 -3.78 1.42
CA VAL A 51 0.70 -5.06 0.92
C VAL A 51 0.84 -5.03 -0.61
N THR A 52 -0.18 -4.56 -1.32
CA THR A 52 -0.17 -4.48 -2.78
C THR A 52 0.94 -3.55 -3.27
N VAL A 53 1.02 -2.33 -2.72
CA VAL A 53 2.05 -1.35 -3.10
C VAL A 53 3.45 -1.88 -2.79
N THR A 54 3.66 -2.52 -1.64
CA THR A 54 4.94 -3.13 -1.27
C THR A 54 5.33 -4.23 -2.26
N ILE A 55 4.40 -5.12 -2.62
CA ILE A 55 4.65 -6.18 -3.60
C ILE A 55 4.99 -5.59 -4.97
N LEU A 56 4.22 -4.59 -5.43
CA LEU A 56 4.46 -3.95 -6.73
C LEU A 56 5.81 -3.22 -6.76
N LEU A 57 6.19 -2.54 -5.67
CA LEU A 57 7.51 -1.92 -5.55
C LEU A 57 8.61 -2.97 -5.59
N ALA A 58 8.50 -4.03 -4.81
CA ALA A 58 9.48 -5.13 -4.82
C ALA A 58 9.59 -5.78 -6.20
N ALA A 59 8.45 -6.04 -6.85
CA ALA A 59 8.40 -6.59 -8.19
C ALA A 59 9.03 -5.62 -9.22
N SER A 60 8.79 -4.32 -9.10
CA SER A 60 9.34 -3.31 -10.01
C SER A 60 10.87 -3.24 -9.97
N VAL A 61 11.49 -3.48 -8.81
CA VAL A 61 12.96 -3.51 -8.68
C VAL A 61 13.58 -4.58 -9.57
N VAL A 62 12.88 -5.68 -9.82
CA VAL A 62 13.36 -6.78 -10.66
C VAL A 62 12.84 -6.66 -12.09
N ALA A 63 11.57 -6.36 -12.27
CA ALA A 63 10.93 -6.27 -13.58
C ALA A 63 11.49 -5.10 -14.41
N TYR A 64 11.80 -3.96 -13.78
CA TYR A 64 12.32 -2.79 -14.47
C TYR A 64 13.68 -3.04 -15.15
N PRO A 65 14.73 -3.53 -14.46
CA PRO A 65 16.00 -3.82 -15.13
C PRO A 65 15.88 -4.93 -16.18
N LEU A 66 15.03 -5.94 -15.96
CA LEU A 66 14.81 -7.02 -16.93
C LEU A 66 14.24 -6.50 -18.25
N VAL A 67 13.36 -5.49 -18.22
CA VAL A 67 12.72 -4.95 -19.43
C VAL A 67 13.54 -3.79 -20.01
N MET A 68 14.05 -2.87 -19.18
CA MET A 68 14.76 -1.69 -19.66
C MET A 68 16.15 -2.00 -20.19
N ALA A 69 16.88 -2.95 -19.62
CA ALA A 69 18.22 -3.29 -20.12
C ALA A 69 18.22 -3.76 -21.59
N PRO A 70 17.39 -4.75 -22.01
CA PRO A 70 17.34 -5.14 -23.41
C PRO A 70 16.73 -4.05 -24.31
N ALA A 71 15.77 -3.28 -23.81
CA ALA A 71 15.18 -2.17 -24.57
C ALA A 71 16.23 -1.10 -24.90
N LEU A 72 17.03 -0.68 -23.92
CA LEU A 72 18.12 0.28 -24.13
C LEU A 72 19.20 -0.28 -25.04
N ALA A 73 19.55 -1.56 -24.91
CA ALA A 73 20.50 -2.22 -25.80
C ALA A 73 20.01 -2.25 -27.25
N ALA A 74 18.72 -2.54 -27.48
CA ALA A 74 18.12 -2.53 -28.80
C ALA A 74 18.10 -1.12 -29.41
N ILE A 75 17.75 -0.10 -28.61
CA ILE A 75 17.78 1.31 -29.04
C ILE A 75 19.22 1.71 -29.42
N ALA A 76 20.20 1.38 -28.58
CA ALA A 76 21.60 1.71 -28.83
C ALA A 76 22.13 1.03 -30.09
N PHE A 77 21.81 -0.26 -30.30
CA PHE A 77 22.16 -0.98 -31.52
C PHE A 77 21.56 -0.33 -32.77
N PHE A 78 20.28 0.03 -32.71
CA PHE A 78 19.58 0.66 -33.83
C PHE A 78 20.15 2.05 -34.17
N LEU A 79 20.45 2.86 -33.16
CA LEU A 79 21.08 4.16 -33.35
C LEU A 79 22.48 4.03 -33.95
N TRP A 80 23.27 3.06 -33.49
CA TRP A 80 24.58 2.78 -34.08
C TRP A 80 24.46 2.41 -35.55
N TRP A 81 23.52 1.55 -35.93
CA TRP A 81 23.27 1.17 -37.33
C TRP A 81 22.91 2.35 -38.23
N ILE A 82 22.14 3.32 -37.73
CA ILE A 82 21.75 4.51 -38.50
C ILE A 82 22.92 5.48 -38.68
N LEU A 83 23.84 5.55 -37.71
CA LEU A 83 24.93 6.52 -37.68
C LEU A 83 26.23 6.01 -38.31
N ALA A 84 26.35 4.70 -38.53
CA ALA A 84 27.49 4.03 -39.19
C ALA A 84 27.32 3.98 -40.71
#